data_AF-A0A0R3M7R1-F1
#
_entry.id   AF-A0A0R3M7R1-F1
#
_cell.length_a   1.000
_cell.length_b   1.000
_cell.length_c   1.000
_cell.angle_alpha   90.00
_cell.angle_beta   90.00
_cell.angle_gamma   90.00
#
_symmetry.space_group_name_H-M   'P 1'
#
loop_
_entity.id
_entity.type
_entity.pdbx_description
1 polymer ?
#
loop_
_entity_poly.entity_id
_entity_poly.type
_entity_poly.pdbx_seq_one_letter_code
_entity_poly.pdbx_strand_id
1 'polypeptide(L)' 'MTQRIYTVRARNCEYRATNPTLEAALIVAHEKVWQISPGEKVSIYRGTELIGEIKPMSDVREGGRRAA' A
#
# COMPACT_ATOMS: atom_id res chain seq x y z
N MET A 1 2.38 -14.72 22.46
CA MET A 1 3.11 -14.15 21.31
C MET A 1 2.16 -13.28 20.51
N THR A 2 2.18 -11.97 20.73
CA THR A 2 1.32 -11.05 19.98
C THR A 2 1.95 -10.82 18.62
N GLN A 3 1.46 -11.56 17.60
CA GLN A 3 1.88 -11.33 16.22
C GLN A 3 1.51 -9.89 15.87
N ARG A 4 2.52 -9.01 15.73
CA ARG A 4 2.31 -7.60 15.45
C ARG A 4 1.85 -7.46 14.01
N ILE A 5 0.55 -7.30 13.84
CA ILE A 5 -0.14 -7.13 12.56
C ILE A 5 0.32 -5.80 11.91
N TYR A 6 0.52 -5.82 10.59
CA TYR A 6 0.79 -4.61 9.83
C TYR A 6 -0.51 -3.86 9.53
N THR A 7 -0.45 -2.53 9.63
CA THR A 7 -1.57 -1.63 9.35
C THR A 7 -1.17 -0.67 8.25
N VAL A 8 -2.00 -0.56 7.23
CA VAL A 8 -1.83 0.27 6.05
C VAL A 8 -2.76 1.47 6.19
N ARG A 9 -2.22 2.68 6.28
CA ARG A 9 -2.99 3.93 6.40
C ARG A 9 -2.75 4.83 5.20
N ALA A 10 -3.80 5.41 4.65
CA ALA A 10 -3.74 6.40 3.58
C ALA A 10 -4.91 7.36 3.68
N ARG A 11 -4.65 8.66 3.93
CA ARG A 11 -5.66 9.72 4.19
C ARG A 11 -6.80 9.31 5.13
N ASN A 12 -7.87 8.72 4.57
CA ASN A 12 -9.09 8.30 5.25
C ASN A 12 -9.32 6.78 5.24
N CYS A 13 -8.40 6.02 4.69
CA CYS A 13 -8.46 4.56 4.63
C CYS A 13 -7.46 3.95 5.59
N GLU A 14 -7.94 3.02 6.42
CA GLU A 14 -7.10 2.15 7.24
C GLU A 14 -7.45 0.70 6.92
N TYR A 15 -6.43 -0.09 6.60
CA TYR A 15 -6.56 -1.52 6.33
C TYR A 15 -5.55 -2.30 7.16
N ARG A 16 -5.98 -3.44 7.69
CA ARG A 16 -5.11 -4.34 8.45
C ARG A 16 -4.70 -5.49 7.54
N ALA A 17 -3.40 -5.78 7.47
CA ALA A 17 -2.91 -6.95 6.77
C ALA A 17 -3.38 -8.21 7.49
N THR A 18 -3.86 -9.19 6.74
CA THR A 18 -4.26 -10.50 7.29
C THR A 18 -3.07 -11.29 7.81
N ASN A 19 -1.91 -11.15 7.15
CA ASN A 19 -0.66 -11.77 7.58
C ASN A 19 0.30 -10.72 8.19
N PRO A 20 1.08 -11.09 9.22
CA PRO A 20 2.06 -10.21 9.84
C PRO A 20 3.34 -10.15 9.01
N THR A 21 3.24 -9.88 7.71
CA THR A 21 4.37 -9.69 6.79
C THR A 21 4.25 -8.35 6.07
N LEU A 22 5.40 -7.77 5.72
CA LEU A 22 5.45 -6.51 4.96
C LEU A 22 4.83 -6.68 3.57
N GLU A 23 5.03 -7.83 2.93
CA GLU A 23 4.46 -8.16 1.63
C GLU A 23 2.92 -8.13 1.64
N ALA A 24 2.28 -8.66 2.70
CA ALA A 24 0.83 -8.59 2.82
C ALA A 24 0.32 -7.15 2.96
N ALA A 25 1.08 -6.28 3.63
CA ALA A 25 0.77 -4.85 3.71
C ALA A 25 0.90 -4.15 2.34
N LEU A 26 1.90 -4.52 1.54
CA LEU A 26 2.07 -4.01 0.18
C LEU A 26 0.93 -4.45 -0.75
N ILE A 27 0.49 -5.71 -0.66
CA ILE A 27 -0.67 -6.22 -1.40
C ILE A 27 -1.93 -5.41 -1.04
N VAL A 28 -2.18 -5.19 0.25
CA VAL A 28 -3.32 -4.38 0.72
C VAL A 28 -3.24 -2.94 0.21
N ALA A 29 -2.06 -2.31 0.22
CA ALA A 29 -1.88 -0.98 -0.34
C ALA A 29 -2.25 -0.94 -1.83
N HIS A 30 -1.80 -1.92 -2.61
CA HIS A 30 -2.05 -1.99 -4.05
C HIS A 30 -3.51 -2.32 -4.39
N GLU A 31 -4.11 -3.30 -3.72
CA GLU A 31 -5.44 -3.82 -4.04
C GLU A 31 -6.59 -3.06 -3.36
N LYS A 32 -6.33 -2.36 -2.25
CA LYS A 32 -7.37 -1.63 -1.50
C LYS A 32 -7.22 -0.13 -1.59
N VAL A 33 -6.00 0.40 -1.36
CA VAL A 33 -5.79 1.85 -1.37
C VAL A 33 -5.69 2.37 -2.80
N TRP A 34 -4.73 1.88 -3.58
CA TRP A 34 -4.44 2.44 -4.91
C TRP A 34 -5.48 2.11 -5.97
N GLN A 35 -6.33 1.10 -5.76
CA GLN A 35 -7.52 0.89 -6.58
C GLN A 35 -8.54 2.04 -6.45
N ILE A 36 -8.63 2.66 -5.28
CA ILE A 36 -9.61 3.74 -4.99
C ILE A 36 -8.95 5.12 -5.15
N SER A 37 -7.68 5.25 -4.80
CA SER A 37 -6.92 6.49 -4.85
C SER A 37 -5.54 6.24 -5.46
N PRO A 38 -5.47 6.10 -6.80
CA PRO A 38 -4.21 5.91 -7.51
C PRO A 38 -3.35 7.16 -7.33
N GLY A 39 -2.18 7.01 -6.70
CA GLY A 39 -1.31 8.14 -6.36
C GLY A 39 -1.19 8.45 -4.87
N GLU A 40 -2.06 7.88 -4.03
CA GLU A 40 -2.08 8.22 -2.60
C GLU A 40 -0.85 7.66 -1.88
N LYS A 41 -0.22 8.48 -1.04
CA LYS A 41 0.89 8.02 -0.18
C LYS A 41 0.33 7.11 0.90
N VAL A 42 0.91 5.92 1.01
CA VAL A 42 0.51 4.91 1.98
C VAL A 42 1.57 4.84 3.08
N SER A 43 1.13 4.85 4.34
CA SER A 43 1.98 4.64 5.51
C SER A 43 1.75 3.24 6.07
N ILE A 44 2.83 2.49 6.28
CA ILE A 44 2.80 1.14 6.86
C ILE A 44 3.26 1.20 8.30
N TYR A 45 2.39 0.74 9.20
CA TYR A 45 2.65 0.64 10.63
C TYR A 45 2.73 -0.82 11.06
N ARG A 46 3.50 -1.10 12.11
CA ARG A 46 3.51 -2.39 12.81
C ARG A 46 3.14 -2.12 14.27
N GLY A 47 1.87 -2.37 14.60
CA GLY A 47 1.30 -1.84 15.84
C GLY A 47 1.22 -0.32 15.78
N THR A 48 1.91 0.37 16.70
CA THR A 48 1.98 1.85 16.74
C THR A 48 3.23 2.43 16.08
N GLU A 49 4.17 1.57 15.66
CA GLU A 49 5.44 1.98 15.06
C GLU A 49 5.27 2.18 13.56
N LEU A 50 5.67 3.33 13.04
CA LEU A 50 5.75 3.57 11.60
C LEU A 50 6.98 2.84 11.04
N ILE A 51 6.76 1.88 10.16
CA ILE A 51 7.82 1.08 9.55
C ILE A 51 8.30 1.72 8.26
N GLY A 52 7.41 2.35 7.51
CA GLY A 52 7.80 3.05 6.30
C GLY A 52 6.61 3.66 5.58
N GLU A 53 6.92 4.49 4.61
CA GLU A 53 5.93 5.10 3.74
C GLU A 53 6.24 4.73 2.29
N ILE A 54 5.22 4.22 1.61
CA ILE A 54 5.25 3.82 0.22
C ILE A 54 4.40 4.80 -0.58
N LYS A 55 5.01 5.41 -1.58
CA LYS A 55 4.25 6.01 -2.67
C LYS A 55 4.02 4.91 -3.70
N PRO A 56 2.91 4.97 -4.46
CA PRO A 56 2.85 4.16 -5.67
C PRO A 56 4.09 4.54 -6.48
N MET A 57 4.92 3.55 -6.83
CA MET A 57 5.97 3.81 -7.81
C MET A 57 5.26 4.34 -9.05
N SER A 58 5.63 5.55 -9.46
CA SER A 58 5.20 6.09 -10.75
C SER A 58 5.86 5.29 -11.86
N ASP A 59 5.43 4.06 -12.06
CA ASP A 59 5.84 3.16 -13.14
C ASP A 59 4.58 2.39 -13.55
N VAL A 60 4.03 2.53 -14.75
CA VAL A 60 4.68 2.60 -16.06
C VAL A 60 3.89 3.56 -16.96
N ARG A 61 4.59 4.44 -17.68
CA ARG A 61 4.07 4.98 -18.94
C ARG A 61 3.86 3.78 -19.87
N GLU A 62 2.70 3.14 -19.83
CA GLU A 62 2.27 2.21 -20.88
C GLU A 62 1.86 3.07 -22.08
N GLY A 63 2.84 3.77 -22.65
CA GLY A 63 2.79 4.37 -23.98
C GLY A 63 2.89 3.31 -25.07
N GLY A 64 2.36 2.11 -24.80
CA GLY A 64 2.15 1.04 -25.77
C GLY A 64 0.88 1.29 -26.58
N ARG A 65 0.72 2.49 -27.14
CA ARG A 65 -0.13 2.71 -28.30
C ARG A 65 0.65 3.54 -29.30
N ARG A 66 1.49 2.84 -30.07
CA ARG A 66 1.71 3.18 -31.48
C ARG A 66 0.33 3.18 -32.12
N ALA A 67 -0.23 4.36 -32.29
CA ALA A 67 -1.35 4.60 -33.18
C ALA A 67 -0.93 5.71 -34.13
N ALA A 68 -1.07 5.39 -35.43
CA ALA A 68 -0.66 6.12 -36.64
C ALA A 68 0.82 6.00 -37.01
#